data_AF-D6KAN9-F1
#
_entry.id   AF-D6KAN9-F1
#
_cell.length_a   1.000
_cell.length_b   1.000
_cell.length_c   1.000
_cell.angle_alpha   90.00
_cell.angle_beta   90.00
_cell.angle_gamma   90.00
#
_symmetry.space_group_name_H-M   'P 1'
#
loop_
_entity.id
_entity.type
_entity.pdbx_description
1 polymer ?
#
loop_
_entity_poly.entity_id
_entity_poly.type
_entity_poly.pdbx_seq_one_letter_code
_entity_poly.pdbx_strand_id
1 'polypeptide(L)'
;MHIVSTVTGRVAPGRTAFDVLTACFPAGTLSGAPKPRALQIIDELEPSRRGLYGGCVGYLDFAGDSDTAIAIRTAVLRDGTAHVQAGAGIVADSDPEAEDTECRNKAAAVLRAVHTANRLAR
;
A
#
# COMPACT_ATOMS: atom_id res chain seq x y z
N MET A 1 -15.95 -3.99 7.43
CA MET A 1 -16.09 -5.36 6.86
C MET A 1 -15.27 -5.39 5.58
N HIS A 2 -14.50 -6.45 5.32
CA HIS A 2 -13.73 -6.63 4.07
C HIS A 2 -14.17 -7.92 3.37
N ILE A 3 -14.32 -7.88 2.05
CA ILE A 3 -14.40 -9.10 1.24
C ILE A 3 -12.98 -9.63 1.09
N VAL A 4 -12.75 -10.87 1.51
CA VAL A 4 -11.42 -11.48 1.53
C VAL A 4 -11.49 -12.83 0.83
N SER A 5 -10.47 -13.10 0.01
CA SER A 5 -10.20 -14.40 -0.59
C SER A 5 -8.78 -14.83 -0.22
N THR A 6 -8.57 -16.13 -0.08
CA THR A 6 -7.24 -16.69 0.22
C THR A 6 -6.71 -17.42 -1.00
N VAL A 7 -5.50 -17.08 -1.43
CA VAL A 7 -4.75 -17.78 -2.48
C VAL A 7 -3.50 -18.37 -1.86
N THR A 8 -3.28 -19.68 -2.04
CA THR A 8 -2.13 -20.41 -1.50
C THR A 8 -1.45 -21.24 -2.58
N GLY A 9 -0.15 -21.46 -2.45
CA GLY A 9 0.62 -22.34 -3.33
C GLY A 9 1.82 -22.94 -2.61
N ARG A 10 2.43 -23.97 -3.21
CA ARG A 10 3.70 -24.54 -2.73
C ARG A 10 4.84 -23.87 -3.46
N VAL A 11 5.81 -23.33 -2.71
CA VAL A 11 7.03 -22.74 -3.27
C VAL A 11 7.81 -23.81 -4.04
N ALA A 12 8.25 -23.48 -5.24
CA ALA A 12 9.00 -24.40 -6.08
C ALA A 12 10.38 -24.73 -5.48
N PRO A 13 10.94 -25.93 -5.74
CA PRO A 13 12.30 -26.26 -5.30
C PRO A 13 13.32 -25.20 -5.76
N GLY A 14 14.22 -24.81 -4.87
CA GLY A 14 15.24 -23.79 -5.14
C GLY A 14 14.72 -22.34 -5.16
N ARG A 15 13.46 -22.10 -4.77
CA ARG A 15 12.91 -20.75 -4.55
C ARG A 15 12.76 -20.44 -3.07
N THR A 16 12.83 -19.16 -2.74
CA THR A 16 12.81 -18.62 -1.38
C THR A 16 11.57 -17.77 -1.14
N ALA A 17 11.31 -17.41 0.12
CA ALA A 17 10.27 -16.42 0.45
C ALA A 17 10.51 -15.05 -0.21
N PHE A 18 11.77 -14.69 -0.47
CA PHE A 18 12.11 -13.47 -1.22
C PHE A 18 11.72 -13.55 -2.70
N ASP A 19 11.89 -14.71 -3.35
CA ASP A 19 11.39 -14.92 -4.71
C ASP A 19 9.87 -14.75 -4.78
N VAL A 20 9.15 -15.27 -3.79
CA VAL A 20 7.69 -15.13 -3.71
C VAL A 20 7.30 -13.66 -3.53
N LEU A 21 7.94 -12.95 -2.58
CA LEU A 21 7.69 -11.54 -2.35
C LEU A 21 7.88 -10.72 -3.64
N THR A 22 9.02 -10.88 -4.30
CA THR A 22 9.34 -10.12 -5.52
C THR A 22 8.45 -10.46 -6.71
N ALA A 23 8.00 -11.72 -6.84
CA ALA A 23 7.02 -12.12 -7.86
C ALA A 23 5.64 -11.50 -7.62
N CYS A 24 5.24 -11.34 -6.35
CA CYS A 24 3.95 -10.76 -5.99
C CYS A 24 3.97 -9.22 -5.97
N PHE A 25 5.14 -8.60 -5.84
CA PHE A 25 5.29 -7.16 -5.68
C PHE A 25 5.06 -6.35 -6.99
N PRO A 26 4.56 -5.10 -6.89
CA PRO A 26 3.74 -4.58 -5.81
C PRO A 26 2.35 -5.24 -5.80
N ALA A 27 1.62 -5.08 -4.70
CA ALA A 27 0.30 -5.67 -4.56
C ALA A 27 -0.69 -5.17 -5.63
N GLY A 28 -1.47 -6.10 -6.20
CA GLY A 28 -2.46 -5.80 -7.24
C GLY A 28 -3.49 -4.76 -6.81
N THR A 29 -3.85 -4.72 -5.53
CA THR A 29 -4.78 -3.75 -4.93
C THR A 29 -4.26 -2.32 -4.91
N LEU A 30 -2.93 -2.12 -5.04
CA LEU A 30 -2.29 -0.80 -5.06
C LEU A 30 -1.70 -0.45 -6.44
N SER A 31 -1.81 -1.35 -7.42
CA SER A 31 -1.43 -1.11 -8.81
C SER A 31 -2.65 -1.08 -9.73
N GLY A 32 -3.37 -2.19 -9.83
CA GLY A 32 -4.39 -2.44 -10.86
C GLY A 32 -4.04 -3.63 -11.76
N ALA A 33 -4.88 -3.87 -12.77
CA ALA A 33 -4.79 -5.00 -13.70
C ALA A 33 -5.05 -4.55 -15.15
N PRO A 34 -4.22 -4.96 -16.13
CA PRO A 34 -2.94 -5.68 -15.99
C PRO A 34 -1.86 -4.86 -15.29
N LYS A 35 -1.13 -5.47 -14.34
CA LYS A 35 -0.20 -4.78 -13.42
C LYS A 35 0.81 -3.85 -14.13
N PRO A 36 1.54 -4.28 -15.19
CA PRO A 36 2.51 -3.41 -15.84
C PRO A 36 1.89 -2.15 -16.46
N ARG A 37 0.73 -2.28 -17.11
CA ARG A 37 0.05 -1.13 -17.74
C ARG A 37 -0.53 -0.18 -16.69
N ALA A 38 -1.11 -0.72 -15.62
CA ALA A 38 -1.63 0.10 -14.54
C ALA A 38 -0.52 0.93 -13.87
N LEU A 39 0.65 0.33 -13.63
CA LEU A 39 1.81 1.05 -13.08
C LEU A 39 2.35 2.15 -14.01
N GLN A 40 2.32 1.95 -15.33
CA GLN A 40 2.69 3.00 -16.29
C GLN A 40 1.73 4.20 -16.21
N ILE A 41 0.42 3.95 -16.17
CA ILE A 41 -0.59 5.02 -16.03
C ILE A 41 -0.43 5.77 -14.71
N ILE A 42 -0.16 5.04 -13.62
CA ILE A 42 0.15 5.65 -12.32
C ILE A 42 1.36 6.56 -12.41
N ASP A 43 2.45 6.11 -13.06
CA ASP A 43 3.69 6.89 -13.21
C ASP A 43 3.49 8.12 -14.13
N GLU A 44 2.63 8.00 -15.15
CA GLU A 44 2.25 9.11 -16.04
C GLU A 44 1.43 10.19 -15.32
N LEU A 45 0.59 9.81 -14.34
CA LEU A 45 -0.39 10.69 -13.71
C LEU A 45 0.03 11.22 -12.33
N GLU A 46 0.80 10.47 -11.55
CA GLU A 46 1.17 10.89 -10.20
C GLU A 46 2.31 11.93 -10.22
N PRO A 47 2.20 13.01 -9.44
CA PRO A 47 3.16 14.12 -9.48
C PRO A 47 4.52 13.78 -8.85
N SER A 48 4.64 12.63 -8.19
CA SER A 48 5.84 12.25 -7.45
C SER A 48 5.91 10.74 -7.26
N ARG A 49 7.12 10.22 -7.06
CA ARG A 49 7.32 8.81 -6.72
C ARG A 49 6.65 8.49 -5.38
N ARG A 50 5.97 7.34 -5.33
CA ARG A 50 5.22 6.87 -4.14
C ARG A 50 6.06 6.58 -2.89
N GLY A 51 7.37 6.34 -3.04
CA GLY A 51 8.23 5.95 -1.93
C GLY A 51 7.72 4.69 -1.25
N LEU A 52 7.39 4.78 0.05
CA LEU A 52 6.87 3.65 0.82
C LEU A 52 5.43 3.27 0.44
N TYR A 53 4.62 4.21 -0.05
CA TYR A 53 3.19 3.97 -0.33
C TYR A 53 3.00 2.91 -1.42
N GLY A 54 2.19 1.89 -1.11
CA GLY A 54 1.98 0.74 -2.00
C GLY A 54 3.15 -0.25 -2.07
N GLY A 55 4.23 0.01 -1.32
CA GLY A 55 5.28 -0.96 -1.03
C GLY A 55 4.85 -1.96 0.04
N CYS A 56 5.84 -2.54 0.75
CA CYS A 56 5.60 -3.49 1.83
C CYS A 56 6.46 -3.19 3.05
N VAL A 57 5.95 -3.57 4.24
CA VAL A 57 6.68 -3.55 5.51
C VAL A 57 6.50 -4.92 6.16
N GLY A 58 7.58 -5.54 6.63
CA GLY A 58 7.55 -6.89 7.18
C GLY A 58 8.94 -7.44 7.44
N TYR A 59 9.05 -8.76 7.47
CA TYR A 59 10.32 -9.45 7.73
C TYR A 59 10.56 -10.63 6.81
N LEU A 60 11.83 -11.02 6.73
CA LEU A 60 12.36 -12.28 6.22
C LEU A 60 13.23 -12.83 7.35
N ASP A 61 12.96 -14.04 7.83
CA ASP A 61 13.74 -14.63 8.91
C ASP A 61 14.80 -15.62 8.42
N PHE A 62 15.62 -16.11 9.34
CA PHE A 62 16.70 -17.05 9.04
C PHE A 62 16.22 -18.49 8.81
N ALA A 63 14.99 -18.83 9.19
CA ALA A 63 14.37 -20.12 8.91
C ALA A 63 13.79 -20.19 7.49
N GLY A 64 13.63 -19.04 6.84
CA GLY A 64 13.11 -18.89 5.48
C GLY A 64 11.66 -18.44 5.43
N ASP A 65 11.05 -18.08 6.56
CA ASP A 65 9.69 -17.58 6.62
C ASP A 65 9.64 -16.07 6.31
N SER A 66 8.47 -15.61 5.86
CA SER A 66 8.19 -14.20 5.65
C SER A 66 6.77 -13.84 6.00
N ASP A 67 6.60 -12.62 6.51
CA ASP A 67 5.30 -11.97 6.61
C ASP A 67 5.46 -10.48 6.29
N THR A 68 4.60 -9.98 5.42
CA THR A 68 4.65 -8.60 4.92
C THR A 68 3.26 -8.02 4.79
N ALA A 69 3.08 -6.81 5.30
CA ALA A 69 1.90 -6.00 5.06
C ALA A 69 2.13 -5.01 3.91
N ILE A 70 1.08 -4.71 3.16
CA ILE A 70 1.10 -3.61 2.19
C ILE A 70 1.20 -2.30 2.97
N ALA A 71 2.09 -1.40 2.55
CA ALA A 71 2.31 -0.11 3.18
C ALA A 71 1.21 0.90 2.80
N ILE A 72 0.07 0.78 3.47
CA ILE A 72 -1.08 1.70 3.42
C ILE A 72 -1.52 2.05 4.84
N ARG A 73 -2.26 3.15 4.99
CA ARG A 73 -2.61 3.71 6.32
C ARG A 73 -1.35 3.94 7.17
N THR A 74 -0.28 4.39 6.53
CA THR A 74 1.04 4.63 7.11
C THR A 74 1.37 6.11 7.05
N ALA A 75 2.06 6.63 8.07
CA ALA A 75 2.72 7.93 8.02
C ALA A 75 4.24 7.74 7.92
N VAL A 76 4.88 8.40 6.96
CA VAL A 76 6.34 8.55 6.92
C VAL A 76 6.69 9.87 7.61
N LEU A 77 7.38 9.79 8.75
CA LEU A 77 7.81 10.97 9.50
C LEU A 77 9.21 11.38 9.06
N ARG A 78 9.35 12.61 8.58
CA ARG A 78 10.65 13.15 8.16
C ARG A 78 10.68 14.65 8.39
N ASP A 79 11.75 15.14 9.01
CA ASP A 79 12.00 16.58 9.21
C ASP A 79 10.79 17.32 9.83
N GLY A 80 10.20 16.72 10.86
CA GLY A 80 9.02 17.27 11.56
C GLY A 80 7.70 17.18 10.78
N THR A 81 7.70 16.57 9.59
CA THR A 81 6.53 16.44 8.71
C THR A 81 6.06 15.00 8.63
N ALA A 82 4.74 14.78 8.73
CA ALA A 82 4.12 13.47 8.53
C ALA A 82 3.53 13.39 7.12
N HIS A 83 4.09 12.52 6.28
CA HIS A 83 3.57 12.24 4.93
C HIS A 83 2.62 11.05 4.98
N VAL A 84 1.36 11.27 4.58
CA VAL A 84 0.32 10.23 4.50
C VAL A 84 -0.22 10.21 3.08
N GLN A 85 -0.13 9.06 2.43
CA GLN A 85 -0.66 8.86 1.08
C GLN A 85 -1.81 7.85 1.11
N ALA A 86 -2.83 8.11 0.32
CA ALA A 86 -4.00 7.25 0.14
C ALA A 86 -4.46 7.30 -1.32
N GLY A 87 -5.23 6.30 -1.73
CA GLY A 87 -5.76 6.17 -3.08
C GLY A 87 -7.00 5.29 -3.09
N ALA A 88 -7.60 5.16 -4.27
CA ALA A 88 -8.74 4.32 -4.53
C ALA A 88 -8.55 3.49 -5.81
N GLY A 89 -9.29 2.40 -5.91
CA GLY A 89 -9.25 1.52 -7.08
C GLY A 89 -10.26 2.01 -8.11
N ILE A 90 -9.79 2.49 -9.25
CA ILE A 90 -10.66 3.03 -10.29
C ILE A 90 -11.13 1.93 -11.23
N VAL A 91 -12.44 1.86 -11.45
CA VAL A 91 -13.11 0.96 -12.38
C VAL A 91 -14.00 1.76 -13.34
N ALA A 92 -14.60 1.10 -14.33
CA ALA A 92 -15.35 1.77 -15.39
C ALA A 92 -16.59 2.54 -14.88
N ASP A 93 -17.15 2.11 -13.76
CA ASP A 93 -18.32 2.65 -13.09
C ASP A 93 -17.99 3.51 -11.86
N SER A 94 -16.70 3.85 -11.65
CA SER A 94 -16.29 4.74 -10.56
C SER A 94 -16.86 6.14 -10.73
N ASP A 95 -17.33 6.72 -9.62
CA ASP A 95 -17.73 8.13 -9.52
C ASP A 95 -16.56 8.99 -8.97
N PRO A 96 -16.06 9.98 -9.72
CA PRO A 96 -14.86 10.73 -9.32
C PRO A 96 -14.95 11.40 -7.94
N GLU A 97 -16.12 11.92 -7.57
CA GLU A 97 -16.30 12.61 -6.28
C GLU A 97 -16.32 11.62 -5.11
N ALA A 98 -16.94 10.45 -5.31
CA ALA A 98 -16.93 9.36 -4.34
C ALA A 98 -15.50 8.83 -4.11
N GLU A 99 -14.71 8.64 -5.18
CA GLU A 99 -13.34 8.12 -5.07
C GLU A 99 -12.40 9.10 -4.36
N ASP A 100 -12.49 10.41 -4.64
CA ASP A 100 -11.73 11.43 -3.91
C ASP A 100 -12.13 11.46 -2.42
N THR A 101 -13.43 11.38 -2.15
CA THR A 101 -13.94 11.29 -0.77
C THR A 101 -13.41 10.06 -0.04
N GLU A 102 -13.37 8.90 -0.71
CA GLU A 102 -12.78 7.68 -0.16
C GLU A 102 -11.28 7.86 0.16
N CYS A 103 -10.52 8.46 -0.75
CA CYS A 103 -9.10 8.75 -0.56
C CYS A 103 -8.86 9.63 0.68
N ARG A 104 -9.62 10.73 0.80
CA ARG A 104 -9.56 11.63 1.95
C ARG A 104 -9.92 10.92 3.24
N ASN A 105 -10.95 10.08 3.24
CA ASN A 105 -11.38 9.32 4.40
C ASN A 105 -10.31 8.31 4.87
N LYS A 106 -9.65 7.62 3.94
CA LYS A 106 -8.53 6.71 4.24
C LYS A 106 -7.35 7.45 4.87
N ALA A 107 -6.95 8.59 4.29
CA ALA A 107 -5.86 9.40 4.82
C ALA A 107 -6.20 10.02 6.19
N ALA A 108 -7.44 10.47 6.37
CA ALA A 108 -7.88 11.17 7.57
C ALA A 108 -7.73 10.33 8.85
N ALA A 109 -7.81 9.00 8.77
CA ALA A 109 -7.57 8.13 9.93
C ALA A 109 -6.16 8.34 10.52
N VAL A 110 -5.13 8.31 9.67
CA VAL A 110 -3.73 8.48 10.08
C VAL A 110 -3.45 9.93 10.46
N LEU A 111 -3.95 10.89 9.68
CA LEU A 111 -3.79 12.32 9.96
C LEU A 111 -4.40 12.71 11.32
N ARG A 112 -5.58 12.20 11.66
CA ARG A 112 -6.19 12.40 12.99
C ARG A 112 -5.36 11.77 14.10
N ALA A 113 -4.76 10.60 13.87
CA ALA A 113 -3.89 9.95 14.84
C ALA A 113 -2.65 10.81 15.13
N VAL A 114 -1.98 11.31 14.08
CA VAL A 114 -0.84 12.24 14.22
C VAL A 114 -1.26 13.52 14.97
N HIS A 115 -2.39 14.13 14.58
CA HIS A 115 -2.90 15.32 15.27
C HIS A 115 -3.15 15.07 16.76
N THR A 116 -3.78 13.95 17.10
CA THR A 116 -4.09 13.58 18.48
C THR A 116 -2.82 13.33 19.28
N ALA A 117 -1.84 12.61 18.71
CA ALA A 117 -0.56 12.35 19.36
C ALA A 117 0.19 13.65 19.68
N ASN A 118 0.20 14.62 18.77
CA ASN A 118 0.82 15.93 19.01
C ASN A 118 0.16 16.72 20.16
N ARG A 119 -1.11 16.46 20.49
CA ARG A 119 -1.78 17.09 21.64
C ARG A 119 -1.44 16.44 22.97
N LEU A 120 -0.89 15.22 22.97
CA LEU A 120 -0.45 14.52 24.18
C LEU A 120 0.90 15.03 24.70
N ALA A 121 1.73 15.59 23.82
CA ALA A 121 3.07 16.10 24.16
C ALA A 121 3.04 17.47 24.90
N ARG A 122 2.05 17.68 25.76
CA ARG A 122 2.03 18.81 26.71
C ARG A 122 2.87 18.50 27.94
#